data_AF-A0A953PN37-F1
#
_entry.id   AF-A0A953PN37-F1
#
_cell.length_a   1.000
_cell.length_b   1.000
_cell.length_c   1.000
_cell.angle_alpha   90.00
_cell.angle_beta   90.00
_cell.angle_gamma   90.00
#
_symmetry.space_group_name_H-M   'P 1'
#
loop_
_entity.id
_entity.type
_entity.pdbx_description
1 polymer ?
#
loop_
_entity_poly.entity_id
_entity_poly.type
_entity_poly.pdbx_seq_one_letter_code
_entity_poly.pdbx_strand_id
1 'polypeptide(L)'
;MAELIFVITLALVAQTSALDWAKADRETARLSPSAFTSLPAAIRGELERRGCTVPQPFNARRPGNVVSGRFTSATAADWAALCSIKQASSILVFRGGSTSSVDVLATHPDLNYLQVVGPNQAIGYSRAIGVATAASIRQHNRNDPKIPSPDHDGITDAFVEKGSTVWYWSSGHWLELSGTD
;
A
#
# COMPACT_ATOMS: atom_id res chain seq x y z
N MET A 1 2.94 17.00 71.48
CA MET A 1 3.09 17.51 70.10
C MET A 1 3.53 16.34 69.26
N ALA A 2 2.59 15.62 68.66
CA ALA A 2 2.84 14.42 67.86
C ALA A 2 2.42 14.73 66.42
N GLU A 3 3.38 14.75 65.49
CA GLU A 3 3.10 15.02 64.09
C GLU A 3 2.70 13.73 63.36
N LEU A 4 1.53 13.77 62.75
CA LEU A 4 0.96 12.71 61.93
C LEU A 4 1.53 12.84 60.50
N ILE A 5 2.40 11.92 60.09
CA ILE A 5 2.89 11.85 58.71
C ILE A 5 1.83 11.16 57.85
N PHE A 6 1.15 11.95 57.01
CA PHE A 6 0.24 11.44 55.97
C PHE A 6 1.08 10.99 54.77
N VAL A 7 1.31 9.68 54.63
CA VAL A 7 1.95 9.11 53.44
C VAL A 7 0.89 8.93 52.36
N ILE A 8 0.86 9.87 51.41
CA ILE A 8 0.04 9.79 50.20
C ILE A 8 0.64 8.71 49.30
N THR A 9 -0.04 7.57 49.18
CA THR A 9 0.27 6.55 48.18
C THR A 9 -0.35 6.97 46.86
N LEU A 10 0.43 7.55 45.95
CA LEU A 10 0.02 7.68 44.55
C LEU A 10 0.00 6.28 43.92
N ALA A 11 -1.21 5.74 43.72
CA ALA A 11 -1.38 4.60 42.83
C ALA A 11 -1.11 5.08 41.39
N LEU A 12 -0.06 4.52 40.76
CA LEU A 12 0.18 4.68 39.33
C LEU A 12 -0.95 3.95 38.58
N VAL A 13 -1.97 4.69 38.14
CA VAL A 13 -2.94 4.17 37.18
C VAL A 13 -2.25 4.17 35.82
N ALA A 14 -1.74 3.01 35.40
CA ALA A 14 -1.30 2.82 34.02
C ALA A 14 -2.55 2.94 33.12
N GLN A 15 -2.71 4.08 32.47
CA GLN A 15 -3.77 4.30 31.49
C GLN A 15 -3.46 3.49 30.23
N THR A 16 -3.92 2.25 30.16
CA THR A 16 -3.99 1.51 28.89
C THR A 16 -5.33 1.79 28.22
N SER A 17 -5.38 2.70 27.25
CA SER A 17 -6.23 2.59 26.05
C SER A 17 -6.09 3.76 25.06
N ALA A 18 -4.87 4.24 24.78
CA ALA A 18 -4.61 4.79 23.45
C ALA A 18 -4.31 3.57 22.57
N LEU A 19 -5.08 3.37 21.50
CA LEU A 19 -4.79 2.33 20.50
C LEU A 19 -3.29 2.38 20.12
N ASP A 20 -2.56 1.28 20.31
CA ASP A 20 -1.12 1.23 20.05
C ASP A 20 -0.87 1.00 18.56
N TRP A 21 -0.94 2.09 17.79
CA TRP A 21 -0.74 2.10 16.35
C TRP A 21 0.66 1.61 15.95
N ALA A 22 1.68 1.91 16.75
CA ALA A 22 3.05 1.47 16.47
C ALA A 22 3.19 -0.05 16.63
N LYS A 23 2.54 -0.64 17.62
CA LYS A 23 2.45 -2.10 17.76
C LYS A 23 1.71 -2.73 16.59
N ALA A 24 0.55 -2.18 16.20
CA ALA A 24 -0.20 -2.68 15.07
C ALA A 24 0.57 -2.61 13.73
N ASP A 25 1.37 -1.56 13.53
CA ASP A 25 2.26 -1.46 12.37
C ASP A 25 3.30 -2.59 12.37
N ARG A 26 3.96 -2.84 13.52
CA ARG A 26 4.91 -3.96 13.65
C ARG A 26 4.25 -5.32 13.44
N GLU A 27 2.99 -5.47 13.85
CA GLU A 27 2.21 -6.70 13.73
C GLU A 27 1.54 -6.87 12.36
N THR A 28 1.60 -5.86 11.49
CA THR A 28 1.07 -5.95 10.13
C THR A 28 1.72 -7.12 9.38
N ALA A 29 0.87 -8.00 8.85
CA ALA A 29 1.30 -9.13 8.05
C ALA A 29 2.04 -8.63 6.80
N ARG A 30 3.33 -8.97 6.70
CA ARG A 30 4.19 -8.66 5.57
C ARG A 30 4.76 -9.96 5.01
N LEU A 31 4.37 -10.29 3.79
CA LEU A 31 4.78 -11.54 3.15
C LEU A 31 6.12 -11.38 2.45
N SER A 32 6.94 -12.43 2.47
CA SER A 32 8.12 -12.50 1.61
C SER A 32 7.71 -12.53 0.13
N PRO A 33 8.50 -11.95 -0.80
CA PRO A 33 8.29 -12.10 -2.24
C PRO A 33 8.14 -13.58 -2.67
N SER A 34 8.74 -14.53 -1.97
CA SER A 34 8.59 -15.98 -2.19
C SER A 34 7.15 -16.48 -2.14
N ALA A 35 6.25 -15.80 -1.43
CA ALA A 35 4.83 -16.15 -1.33
C ALA A 35 4.03 -15.85 -2.62
N PHE A 36 4.59 -15.09 -3.57
CA PHE A 36 3.93 -14.66 -4.80
C PHE A 36 4.38 -15.52 -5.99
N THR A 37 3.79 -16.70 -6.14
CA THR A 37 4.21 -17.68 -7.16
C THR A 37 4.00 -17.21 -8.59
N SER A 38 3.02 -16.33 -8.84
CA SER A 38 2.77 -15.72 -10.15
C SER A 38 3.83 -14.69 -10.56
N LEU A 39 4.61 -14.17 -9.60
CA LEU A 39 5.62 -13.15 -9.86
C LEU A 39 6.85 -13.79 -10.57
N PRO A 40 7.35 -13.22 -11.68
CA PRO A 40 8.54 -13.73 -12.35
C PRO A 40 9.72 -13.85 -11.39
N ALA A 41 10.49 -14.95 -11.50
CA ALA A 41 11.58 -15.26 -10.58
C ALA A 41 12.62 -14.13 -10.48
N ALA A 42 12.93 -13.45 -11.60
CA ALA A 42 13.85 -12.32 -11.62
C ALA A 42 13.34 -11.13 -10.79
N ILE A 43 12.05 -10.78 -10.92
CA ILE A 43 11.43 -9.69 -10.15
C ILE A 43 11.39 -10.06 -8.66
N ARG A 44 11.04 -11.31 -8.36
CA ARG A 44 11.02 -11.84 -6.99
C ARG A 44 12.40 -11.73 -6.32
N GLY A 45 13.44 -12.18 -7.01
CA GLY A 45 14.83 -12.06 -6.53
C GLY A 45 15.26 -10.61 -6.36
N GLU A 46 14.83 -9.70 -7.23
CA GLU A 46 15.11 -8.27 -7.09
C GLU A 46 14.41 -7.64 -5.87
N LEU A 47 13.16 -8.04 -5.59
CA LEU A 47 12.46 -7.63 -4.36
C LEU A 47 13.18 -8.16 -3.11
N GLU A 48 13.57 -9.43 -3.10
CA GLU A 48 14.32 -10.05 -1.99
C GLU A 48 15.66 -9.35 -1.78
N ARG A 49 16.41 -9.06 -2.85
CA ARG A 49 17.68 -8.32 -2.81
C ARG A 49 17.52 -6.93 -2.21
N ARG A 50 16.38 -6.27 -2.41
CA ARG A 50 16.04 -4.97 -1.81
C ARG A 50 15.64 -5.06 -0.33
N GLY A 51 15.50 -6.26 0.23
CA GLY A 51 14.97 -6.46 1.58
C GLY A 51 13.47 -6.18 1.67
N CYS A 52 12.77 -6.32 0.54
CA CYS A 52 11.36 -6.02 0.42
C CYS A 52 10.50 -7.07 1.10
N THR A 53 9.45 -6.62 1.79
CA THR A 53 8.30 -7.46 2.16
C THR A 53 7.01 -6.80 1.68
N VAL A 54 5.99 -7.60 1.36
CA VAL A 54 4.73 -7.10 0.79
C VAL A 54 3.66 -7.04 1.89
N PRO A 55 3.30 -5.85 2.40
CA PRO A 55 2.29 -5.72 3.44
C PRO A 55 0.92 -6.12 2.89
N GLN A 56 0.08 -6.73 3.73
CA GLN A 56 -1.24 -7.25 3.34
C GLN A 56 -2.35 -6.42 4.02
N PRO A 57 -3.41 -6.04 3.29
CA PRO A 57 -4.53 -5.37 3.91
C PRO A 57 -5.27 -6.32 4.88
N PHE A 58 -5.93 -5.77 5.89
CA PHE A 58 -6.56 -6.52 6.98
C PHE A 58 -7.64 -7.51 6.49
N ASN A 59 -8.24 -7.24 5.32
CA ASN A 59 -9.26 -8.06 4.70
C ASN A 59 -8.69 -9.03 3.64
N ALA A 60 -7.37 -9.15 3.51
CA ALA A 60 -6.72 -10.04 2.57
C ALA A 60 -7.07 -11.51 2.86
N ARG A 61 -7.73 -12.16 1.90
CA ARG A 61 -8.00 -13.62 1.94
C ARG A 61 -6.95 -14.46 1.23
N ARG A 62 -6.12 -13.81 0.41
CA ARG A 62 -5.00 -14.38 -0.36
C ARG A 62 -3.89 -13.33 -0.45
N PRO A 63 -2.63 -13.72 -0.75
CA PRO A 63 -1.58 -12.76 -1.03
C PRO A 63 -2.01 -11.77 -2.10
N GLY A 64 -2.05 -10.49 -1.75
CA GLY A 64 -2.34 -9.36 -2.62
C GLY A 64 -1.18 -8.37 -2.64
N ASN A 65 -1.41 -7.16 -3.16
CA ASN A 65 -0.40 -6.11 -3.27
C ASN A 65 0.76 -6.41 -4.22
N VAL A 66 0.55 -7.36 -5.13
CA VAL A 66 1.38 -7.64 -6.30
C VAL A 66 0.43 -7.83 -7.48
N VAL A 67 0.53 -6.98 -8.49
CA VAL A 67 -0.37 -6.97 -9.65
C VAL A 67 0.42 -6.90 -10.95
N SER A 68 -0.15 -7.44 -12.03
CA SER A 68 0.37 -7.29 -13.38
C SER A 68 -0.70 -6.65 -14.25
N GLY A 69 -0.26 -5.82 -15.18
CA GLY A 69 -1.12 -5.06 -16.09
C GLY A 69 -0.28 -4.33 -17.12
N ARG A 70 -0.93 -3.55 -17.97
CA ARG A 70 -0.27 -2.71 -18.96
C ARG A 70 -0.17 -1.31 -18.39
N PHE A 71 0.84 -1.04 -17.55
CA PHE A 71 0.89 0.20 -16.75
C PHE A 71 1.64 1.35 -17.42
N THR A 72 2.52 1.05 -18.38
CA THR A 72 3.39 2.04 -19.03
C THR A 72 3.29 2.04 -20.55
N SER A 73 2.60 1.05 -21.13
CA SER A 73 2.30 0.97 -22.56
C SER A 73 1.13 0.03 -22.82
N ALA A 74 0.45 0.18 -23.95
CA ALA A 74 -0.64 -0.71 -24.37
C ALA A 74 -0.20 -2.15 -24.76
N THR A 75 1.11 -2.41 -24.88
CA THR A 75 1.62 -3.66 -25.48
C THR A 75 2.46 -4.51 -24.52
N ALA A 76 3.23 -3.90 -23.61
CA ALA A 76 4.07 -4.60 -22.67
C ALA A 76 3.35 -4.90 -21.34
N ALA A 77 3.58 -6.10 -20.81
CA ALA A 77 3.14 -6.45 -19.46
C ALA A 77 4.15 -5.91 -18.44
N ASP A 78 3.63 -5.18 -17.47
CA ASP A 78 4.34 -4.62 -16.34
C ASP A 78 3.97 -5.38 -15.06
N TRP A 79 4.78 -5.20 -14.01
CA TRP A 79 4.47 -5.66 -12.66
C TRP A 79 4.57 -4.50 -11.69
N ALA A 80 3.60 -4.40 -10.77
CA ALA A 80 3.64 -3.49 -9.64
C ALA A 80 3.58 -4.28 -8.34
N ALA A 81 4.48 -3.96 -7.41
CA ALA A 81 4.51 -4.56 -6.08
C ALA A 81 4.57 -3.47 -5.01
N LEU A 82 3.69 -3.55 -4.01
CA LEU A 82 3.80 -2.70 -2.84
C LEU A 82 4.91 -3.24 -1.95
N CYS A 83 6.00 -2.50 -1.88
CA CYS A 83 7.23 -2.91 -1.23
C CYS A 83 7.44 -2.14 0.06
N SER A 84 7.35 -2.83 1.20
CA SER A 84 7.67 -2.29 2.52
C SER A 84 9.09 -2.66 2.95
N ILE A 85 9.88 -1.64 3.29
CA ILE A 85 11.21 -1.75 3.87
C ILE A 85 11.20 -0.93 5.16
N LYS A 86 11.46 -1.57 6.31
CA LYS A 86 11.46 -0.90 7.63
C LYS A 86 10.19 -0.07 7.89
N GLN A 87 9.02 -0.65 7.60
CA GLN A 87 7.69 -0.05 7.84
C GLN A 87 7.41 1.22 7.01
N ALA A 88 8.08 1.39 5.87
CA ALA A 88 7.72 2.37 4.85
C ALA A 88 7.49 1.64 3.53
N SER A 89 6.32 1.82 2.92
CA SER A 89 5.95 1.19 1.66
C SER A 89 6.00 2.15 0.48
N SER A 90 6.49 1.64 -0.64
CA SER A 90 6.48 2.29 -1.96
C SER A 90 5.97 1.31 -3.01
N ILE A 91 5.37 1.81 -4.08
CA ILE A 91 4.97 0.97 -5.22
C ILE A 91 6.18 0.88 -6.15
N LEU A 92 6.69 -0.32 -6.36
CA LEU A 92 7.75 -0.60 -7.33
C LEU A 92 7.12 -1.07 -8.63
N VAL A 93 7.36 -0.35 -9.73
CA VAL A 93 6.84 -0.68 -11.06
C VAL A 93 7.96 -1.18 -11.97
N PHE A 94 7.94 -2.47 -12.29
CA PHE A 94 8.90 -3.14 -13.17
C PHE A 94 8.41 -3.04 -14.62
N ARG A 95 8.92 -2.06 -15.35
CA ARG A 95 8.49 -1.77 -16.73
C ARG A 95 8.94 -2.88 -17.69
N GLY A 96 8.02 -3.38 -18.50
CA GLY A 96 8.19 -4.55 -19.36
C GLY A 96 8.61 -5.81 -18.60
N GLY A 97 8.38 -5.88 -17.29
CA GLY A 97 8.88 -6.95 -16.43
C GLY A 97 10.40 -6.93 -16.19
N SER A 98 11.08 -5.83 -16.52
CA SER A 98 12.53 -5.69 -16.36
C SER A 98 12.93 -5.29 -14.95
N THR A 99 13.96 -5.93 -14.40
CA THR A 99 14.59 -5.55 -13.12
C THR A 99 15.57 -4.38 -13.25
N SER A 100 15.89 -3.97 -14.48
CA SER A 100 16.76 -2.81 -14.77
C SER A 100 15.97 -1.51 -15.00
N SER A 101 14.64 -1.58 -15.06
CA SER A 101 13.76 -0.42 -15.27
C SER A 101 12.64 -0.45 -14.24
N VAL A 102 12.95 0.07 -13.06
CA VAL A 102 12.05 0.06 -11.90
C VAL A 102 11.75 1.50 -11.48
N ASP A 103 10.48 1.89 -11.59
CA ASP A 103 10.00 3.16 -11.05
C ASP A 103 9.55 2.98 -9.59
N VAL A 104 9.61 4.05 -8.80
CA VAL A 104 9.22 4.08 -7.39
C VAL A 104 8.16 5.16 -7.17
N LEU A 105 6.97 4.77 -6.73
CA LEU A 105 5.84 5.68 -6.52
C LEU A 105 5.40 5.68 -5.06
N ALA A 106 4.75 6.77 -4.64
CA ALA A 106 3.94 6.85 -3.42
C ALA A 106 4.60 6.24 -2.17
N THR A 107 5.80 6.71 -1.83
CA THR A 107 6.51 6.24 -0.64
C THR A 107 5.92 6.88 0.62
N HIS A 108 5.40 6.05 1.52
CA HIS A 108 4.79 6.51 2.77
C HIS A 108 5.09 5.55 3.93
N PRO A 109 5.11 6.04 5.19
CA PRO A 109 5.06 5.18 6.36
C PRO A 109 3.83 4.26 6.32
N ASP A 110 4.01 2.99 6.65
CA ASP A 110 2.91 2.00 6.69
C ASP A 110 1.85 2.37 7.72
N LEU A 111 2.27 3.00 8.82
CA LEU A 111 1.41 3.57 9.86
C LEU A 111 0.30 4.48 9.28
N ASN A 112 0.57 5.20 8.19
CA ASN A 112 -0.40 6.11 7.56
C ASN A 112 -1.60 5.38 6.94
N TYR A 113 -1.47 4.07 6.71
CA TYR A 113 -2.51 3.21 6.14
C TYR A 113 -3.06 2.21 7.16
N LEU A 114 -2.82 2.43 8.46
CA LEU A 114 -3.56 1.74 9.49
C LEU A 114 -4.91 2.41 9.73
N GLN A 115 -5.91 1.61 10.08
CA GLN A 115 -7.19 2.12 10.60
C GLN A 115 -7.79 1.16 11.62
N VAL A 116 -8.80 1.63 12.33
CA VAL A 116 -9.67 0.76 13.12
C VAL A 116 -10.55 -0.05 12.17
N VAL A 117 -10.55 -1.37 12.33
CA VAL A 117 -11.24 -2.33 11.46
C VAL A 117 -12.15 -3.25 12.28
N GLY A 118 -13.32 -3.55 11.71
CA GLY A 118 -14.30 -4.46 12.30
C GLY A 118 -14.92 -3.98 13.63
N PRO A 119 -15.83 -4.79 14.19
CA PRO A 119 -16.59 -4.40 15.39
C PRO A 119 -15.75 -4.40 16.68
N ASN A 120 -14.62 -5.12 16.70
CA ASN A 120 -13.77 -5.27 17.90
C ASN A 120 -12.75 -4.13 18.07
N GLN A 121 -12.83 -3.09 17.24
CA GLN A 121 -11.89 -1.97 17.22
C GLN A 121 -10.42 -2.39 17.05
N ALA A 122 -10.16 -3.47 16.31
CA ALA A 122 -8.79 -3.89 15.98
C ALA A 122 -8.14 -2.86 15.05
N ILE A 123 -6.82 -2.74 15.05
CA ILE A 123 -6.09 -1.89 14.10
C ILE A 123 -5.57 -2.77 12.96
N GLY A 124 -5.86 -2.40 11.72
CA GLY A 124 -5.50 -3.15 10.53
C GLY A 124 -4.87 -2.29 9.44
N TYR A 125 -3.83 -2.83 8.79
CA TYR A 125 -3.24 -2.25 7.59
C TYR A 125 -4.23 -2.27 6.43
N SER A 126 -4.28 -1.20 5.65
CA SER A 126 -5.38 -0.94 4.72
C SER A 126 -4.92 -0.29 3.42
N ARG A 127 -3.62 -0.39 3.08
CA ARG A 127 -3.15 -0.04 1.74
C ARG A 127 -3.32 -1.24 0.81
N ALA A 128 -3.98 -1.03 -0.31
CA ALA A 128 -4.16 -2.05 -1.33
C ALA A 128 -3.85 -1.48 -2.72
N ILE A 129 -3.03 -2.18 -3.51
CA ILE A 129 -2.84 -1.87 -4.92
C ILE A 129 -3.64 -2.81 -5.82
N GLY A 130 -4.13 -2.25 -6.93
CA GLY A 130 -4.99 -2.92 -7.90
C GLY A 130 -4.70 -2.47 -9.33
N VAL A 131 -5.47 -3.00 -10.28
CA VAL A 131 -5.42 -2.58 -11.68
C VAL A 131 -6.63 -1.70 -11.97
N ALA A 132 -6.39 -0.44 -12.35
CA ALA A 132 -7.40 0.42 -12.92
C ALA A 132 -7.39 0.23 -14.44
N THR A 133 -8.39 -0.45 -14.99
CA THR A 133 -8.41 -0.71 -16.44
C THR A 133 -8.48 0.59 -17.25
N ALA A 134 -7.91 0.60 -18.46
CA ALA A 134 -8.07 1.74 -19.38
C ALA A 134 -9.54 2.18 -19.54
N ALA A 135 -10.46 1.21 -19.55
CA ALA A 135 -11.90 1.46 -19.65
C ALA A 135 -12.48 2.16 -18.42
N SER A 136 -12.10 1.75 -17.20
CA SER A 136 -12.57 2.41 -15.97
C SER A 136 -12.02 3.82 -15.84
N ILE A 137 -10.75 4.04 -16.20
CA ILE A 137 -10.14 5.38 -16.22
C ILE A 137 -10.86 6.27 -17.24
N ARG A 138 -11.13 5.78 -18.46
CA ARG A 138 -11.94 6.50 -19.47
C ARG A 138 -13.32 6.88 -18.95
N GLN A 139 -14.03 5.92 -18.37
CA GLN A 139 -15.41 6.13 -17.92
C GLN A 139 -15.49 7.18 -16.82
N HIS A 140 -14.56 7.13 -15.87
CA HIS A 140 -14.49 8.06 -14.76
C HIS A 140 -14.11 9.49 -15.22
N ASN A 141 -13.16 9.60 -16.15
CA ASN A 141 -12.60 10.88 -16.60
C ASN A 141 -13.20 11.41 -17.91
N ARG A 142 -14.33 10.87 -18.37
CA ARG A 142 -14.91 11.17 -19.71
C ARG A 142 -15.13 12.66 -20.02
N ASN A 143 -15.28 13.48 -18.98
CA ASN A 143 -15.55 14.92 -19.09
C ASN A 143 -14.35 15.78 -18.68
N ASP A 144 -13.22 15.18 -18.30
CA ASP A 144 -12.01 15.92 -17.96
C ASP A 144 -11.10 16.03 -19.19
N PRO A 145 -11.02 17.22 -19.83
CA PRO A 145 -10.22 17.40 -21.04
C PRO A 145 -8.71 17.33 -20.77
N LYS A 146 -8.28 17.30 -19.51
CA LYS A 146 -6.86 17.21 -19.14
C LYS A 146 -6.35 15.77 -19.10
N ILE A 147 -7.25 14.78 -19.01
CA ILE A 147 -6.86 13.38 -18.94
C ILE A 147 -6.69 12.85 -20.38
N PRO A 148 -5.47 12.43 -20.77
CA PRO A 148 -5.25 11.79 -22.07
C PRO A 148 -6.18 10.60 -22.20
N SER A 149 -6.76 10.35 -23.39
CA SER A 149 -7.59 9.17 -23.64
C SER A 149 -6.79 7.91 -23.29
N PRO A 150 -7.08 7.25 -22.15
CA PRO A 150 -6.26 6.13 -21.71
C PRO A 150 -6.31 4.99 -22.70
N ASP A 151 -5.16 4.43 -23.08
CA ASP A 151 -5.04 3.27 -23.97
C ASP A 151 -4.44 2.04 -23.27
N HIS A 152 -4.06 2.20 -21.99
CA HIS A 152 -3.51 1.16 -21.13
C HIS A 152 -4.01 1.33 -19.69
N ASP A 153 -3.66 0.37 -18.84
CA ASP A 153 -4.11 0.32 -17.45
C ASP A 153 -3.33 1.30 -16.57
N GLY A 154 -3.92 1.68 -15.44
CA GLY A 154 -3.25 2.35 -14.34
C GLY A 154 -3.13 1.42 -13.12
N ILE A 155 -2.45 1.92 -12.10
CA ILE A 155 -2.31 1.24 -10.81
C ILE A 155 -3.20 1.96 -9.81
N THR A 156 -4.22 1.26 -9.29
CA THR A 156 -4.99 1.76 -8.14
C THR A 156 -4.11 1.67 -6.90
N ASP A 157 -4.06 2.74 -6.10
CA ASP A 157 -3.44 2.79 -4.77
C ASP A 157 -4.53 3.24 -3.77
N ALA A 158 -5.10 2.28 -3.07
CA ALA A 158 -6.29 2.47 -2.25
C ALA A 158 -5.96 2.49 -0.75
N PHE A 159 -6.62 3.40 -0.02
CA PHE A 159 -6.93 3.21 1.39
C PHE A 159 -8.27 2.48 1.44
N VAL A 160 -8.22 1.17 1.69
CA VAL A 160 -9.38 0.25 1.74
C VAL A 160 -10.52 0.86 2.55
N GLU A 161 -11.73 0.84 1.96
CA GLU A 161 -12.99 1.37 2.50
C GLU A 161 -13.06 2.91 2.63
N LYS A 162 -12.08 3.65 2.12
CA LYS A 162 -12.07 5.13 2.14
C LYS A 162 -12.02 5.76 0.75
N GLY A 163 -11.05 5.35 -0.06
CA GLY A 163 -10.88 5.86 -1.42
C GLY A 163 -9.53 5.50 -2.00
N SER A 164 -9.34 5.86 -3.27
CA SER A 164 -8.13 5.52 -4.01
C SER A 164 -7.59 6.66 -4.87
N THR A 165 -6.30 6.55 -5.19
CA THR A 165 -5.63 7.27 -6.26
C THR A 165 -5.37 6.28 -7.40
N VAL A 166 -5.38 6.73 -8.66
CA VAL A 166 -4.84 5.97 -9.80
C VAL A 166 -3.55 6.60 -10.28
N TRP A 167 -2.47 5.82 -10.26
CA TRP A 167 -1.22 6.16 -10.93
C TRP A 167 -1.29 5.76 -12.39
N TYR A 168 -1.23 6.74 -13.30
CA TYR A 168 -1.35 6.53 -14.74
C TYR A 168 -0.12 7.06 -15.48
N TRP A 169 0.48 6.27 -16.36
CA TRP A 169 1.65 6.69 -17.12
C TRP A 169 1.22 7.44 -18.38
N SER A 170 1.75 8.65 -18.57
CA SER A 170 1.50 9.43 -19.78
C SER A 170 2.72 10.25 -20.13
N SER A 171 3.09 10.31 -21.42
CA SER A 171 4.15 11.19 -21.92
C SER A 171 5.46 11.10 -21.11
N GLY A 172 5.84 9.89 -20.71
CA GLY A 172 7.11 9.64 -20.01
C GLY A 172 7.11 9.93 -18.51
N HIS A 173 5.95 10.17 -17.88
CA HIS A 173 5.84 10.43 -16.45
C HIS A 173 4.56 9.87 -15.84
N TRP A 174 4.55 9.70 -14.52
CA TRP A 174 3.39 9.25 -13.75
C TRP A 174 2.49 10.43 -13.40
N LEU A 175 1.20 10.30 -13.70
CA LEU A 175 0.13 11.20 -13.31
C LEU A 175 -0.65 10.59 -12.15
N GLU A 176 -1.08 11.45 -11.23
CA GLU A 176 -2.02 11.10 -10.17
C GLU A 176 -3.43 11.49 -10.61
N LEU A 177 -4.31 10.50 -10.73
CA LEU A 177 -5.71 10.65 -11.07
C LEU A 177 -6.58 10.28 -9.87
N SER A 178 -7.80 10.83 -9.82
CA SER A 178 -8.79 10.37 -8.85
C SER A 178 -9.12 8.90 -9.04
N GLY A 179 -9.35 8.20 -7.92
CA GLY A 179 -9.81 6.81 -7.85
C GLY A 179 -11.05 6.54 -8.70
N THR A 180 -11.16 5.31 -9.20
CA THR A 180 -12.30 4.87 -10.03
C THR A 180 -13.28 3.96 -9.27
N ASP A 181 -13.17 3.90 -7.95
CA ASP A 181 -13.94 3.03 -7.03
C ASP A 181 -15.27 3.65 -6.56
#